data_AF-A0A350UNZ7-F1
#
_entry.id   AF-A0A350UNZ7-F1
#
_cell.length_a   1.000
_cell.length_b   1.000
_cell.length_c   1.000
_cell.angle_alpha   90.00
_cell.angle_beta   90.00
_cell.angle_gamma   90.00
#
_symmetry.space_group_name_H-M   'P 1'
#
loop_
_entity.id
_entity.type
_entity.pdbx_description
1 polymer ?
#
loop_
_entity_poly.entity_id
_entity_poly.type
_entity_poly.pdbx_seq_one_letter_code
_entity_poly.pdbx_strand_id
1 'polypeptide(L)'
;MKLWTVVLLGMAAVGLAQETPVTAGFHPTREGFAFFDNREHPGNRIGYRFFEHTPMVHGAVPRNDREAGIDAGAEAKLLREFAARPGVVKHEVDVKGEEWAEQKWTFYLLPVRDGIEMLLRVEAGAAGLNSYYGVQQCFRLGGETNAGWRKEIARTPAFSEYDYWQELKEAGRSPESLTWVRRRGVWERLPAGEETVGARTPPGVLLDQERTGGQLASMPRVGPYEAVMLGPVDDGLITRADRARNWVGGIYWQRTSHVTVHHPADCLHSIVNIGGIPPGGTRVLRGKIYWHAGGLEELGRRWGADFGADARRGR
;
A
#
# COMPACT_ATOMS: atom_id res chain seq x y z
N MET A 1 -51.74 41.30 16.13
CA MET A 1 -50.31 41.11 16.46
C MET A 1 -49.93 39.67 16.15
N LYS A 2 -49.13 39.43 15.12
CA LYS A 2 -48.56 38.10 14.79
C LYS A 2 -47.07 38.16 15.08
N LEU A 3 -46.59 37.37 16.04
CA LEU A 3 -45.17 37.16 16.29
C LEU A 3 -44.58 36.32 15.14
N TRP A 4 -43.48 36.79 14.58
CA TRP A 4 -42.63 36.01 13.69
C TRP A 4 -41.46 35.47 14.51
N THR A 5 -41.40 34.15 14.64
CA THR A 5 -40.26 33.43 15.20
C THR A 5 -39.17 33.34 14.13
N VAL A 6 -38.05 34.03 14.34
CA VAL A 6 -36.84 33.86 13.53
C VAL A 6 -36.12 32.61 14.03
N VAL A 7 -36.13 31.55 13.23
CA VAL A 7 -35.29 30.36 13.45
C VAL A 7 -33.91 30.67 12.87
N LEU A 8 -32.94 30.95 13.74
CA LEU A 8 -31.52 30.96 13.40
C LEU A 8 -31.06 29.50 13.26
N LEU A 9 -30.98 29.01 12.02
CA LEU A 9 -30.23 27.79 11.72
C LEU A 9 -28.75 28.08 11.96
N GLY A 10 -28.18 27.46 13.00
CA GLY A 10 -26.75 27.43 13.23
C GLY A 10 -26.06 26.75 12.05
N MET A 11 -25.27 27.52 11.31
CA MET A 11 -24.28 26.97 10.39
C MET A 11 -23.24 26.22 11.23
N ALA A 12 -23.21 24.89 11.08
CA ALA A 12 -22.08 24.10 11.53
C ALA A 12 -20.83 24.65 10.84
N ALA A 13 -19.80 24.96 11.64
CA ALA A 13 -18.50 25.34 11.14
C ALA A 13 -17.96 24.22 10.24
N VAL A 14 -18.00 24.43 8.93
CA VAL A 14 -17.23 23.63 7.97
C VAL A 14 -15.78 23.90 8.33
N GLY A 15 -15.16 22.95 9.04
CA GLY A 15 -13.74 23.02 9.36
C GLY A 15 -12.97 23.25 8.06
N LEU A 16 -12.26 24.38 7.99
CA LEU A 16 -11.37 24.68 6.87
C LEU A 16 -10.48 23.45 6.66
N ALA A 17 -10.61 22.82 5.48
CA ALA A 17 -9.78 21.69 5.12
C ALA A 17 -8.33 22.10 5.35
N GLN A 18 -7.66 21.45 6.31
CA GLN A 18 -6.28 21.75 6.62
C GLN A 18 -5.49 21.53 5.33
N GLU A 19 -4.84 22.58 4.81
CA GLU A 19 -4.09 22.46 3.57
C GLU A 19 -3.06 21.34 3.71
N THR A 20 -3.19 20.32 2.86
CA THR A 20 -2.22 19.24 2.77
C THR A 20 -0.95 19.73 2.06
N PRO A 21 0.26 19.35 2.51
CA PRO A 21 1.49 19.65 1.80
C PRO A 21 1.73 18.70 0.61
N VAL A 22 0.91 17.66 0.47
CA VAL A 22 1.03 16.62 -0.54
C VAL A 22 0.10 16.92 -1.72
N THR A 23 0.61 16.77 -2.93
CA THR A 23 -0.18 16.76 -4.16
C THR A 23 -0.09 15.39 -4.82
N ALA A 24 -1.16 14.95 -5.49
CA ALA A 24 -1.20 13.70 -6.25
C ALA A 24 -1.43 13.97 -7.73
N GLY A 25 -0.81 13.17 -8.59
CA GLY A 25 -1.04 13.15 -10.03
C GLY A 25 -0.89 11.74 -10.60
N PHE A 26 -1.35 11.55 -11.84
CA PHE A 26 -1.15 10.33 -12.61
C PHE A 26 -0.13 10.59 -13.72
N HIS A 27 0.72 9.61 -14.00
CA HIS A 27 1.75 9.77 -15.02
C HIS A 27 1.10 9.86 -16.41
N PRO A 28 1.38 10.89 -17.22
CA PRO A 28 0.63 11.17 -18.45
C PRO A 28 0.84 10.12 -19.55
N THR A 29 2.00 9.46 -19.56
CA THR A 29 2.40 8.51 -20.62
C THR A 29 2.68 7.10 -20.12
N ARG A 30 2.57 6.87 -18.80
CA ARG A 30 2.83 5.56 -18.20
C ARG A 30 1.59 5.14 -17.45
N GLU A 31 0.75 4.38 -18.14
CA GLU A 31 -0.44 3.78 -17.55
C GLU A 31 -0.07 2.97 -16.31
N GLY A 32 -0.94 3.00 -15.30
CA GLY A 32 -0.71 2.25 -14.07
C GLY A 32 0.15 2.97 -13.02
N PHE A 33 0.53 4.24 -13.23
CA PHE A 33 1.37 4.99 -12.28
C PHE A 33 0.72 6.29 -11.75
N ALA A 34 0.86 6.49 -10.45
CA ALA A 34 0.70 7.76 -9.77
C ALA A 34 2.04 8.31 -9.26
N PHE A 35 2.11 9.62 -9.11
CA PHE A 35 3.23 10.31 -8.47
C PHE A 35 2.70 11.30 -7.44
N PHE A 36 3.53 11.59 -6.44
CA PHE A 36 3.21 12.52 -5.37
C PHE A 36 4.39 13.41 -5.03
N ASP A 37 4.12 14.69 -4.85
CA ASP A 37 5.09 15.70 -4.41
C ASP A 37 4.68 16.21 -3.02
N ASN A 38 5.67 16.52 -2.17
CA ASN A 38 5.43 17.05 -0.83
C ASN A 38 6.25 18.33 -0.64
N ARG A 39 5.56 19.47 -0.49
CA ARG A 39 6.21 20.78 -0.33
C ARG A 39 7.04 20.92 0.95
N GLU A 40 6.78 20.11 1.97
CA GLU A 40 7.55 20.06 3.21
C GLU A 40 8.80 19.17 3.10
N HIS A 41 8.89 18.34 2.06
CA HIS A 41 10.07 17.52 1.74
C HIS A 41 10.61 17.89 0.34
N PRO A 42 11.10 19.12 0.14
CA PRO A 42 11.48 19.60 -1.19
C PRO A 42 12.56 18.72 -1.83
N GLY A 43 12.51 18.62 -3.17
CA GLY A 43 13.42 17.78 -3.95
C GLY A 43 13.09 16.29 -3.92
N ASN A 44 12.06 15.87 -3.17
CA ASN A 44 11.61 14.49 -3.09
C ASN A 44 10.23 14.33 -3.74
N ARG A 45 10.10 13.33 -4.61
CA ARG A 45 8.87 12.84 -5.25
C ARG A 45 8.80 11.35 -5.06
N ILE A 46 7.66 10.84 -4.61
CA ILE A 46 7.41 9.40 -4.51
C ILE A 46 6.49 8.93 -5.63
N GLY A 47 6.61 7.66 -6.01
CA GLY A 47 5.80 7.06 -7.06
C GLY A 47 4.98 5.88 -6.53
N TYR A 48 3.93 5.52 -7.25
CA TYR A 48 3.12 4.36 -6.95
C TYR A 48 2.66 3.67 -8.23
N ARG A 49 2.81 2.35 -8.27
CA ARG A 49 2.34 1.50 -9.36
C ARG A 49 1.16 0.67 -8.87
N PHE A 50 0.02 0.81 -9.56
CA PHE A 50 -1.27 0.24 -9.18
C PHE A 50 -1.36 -1.27 -9.23
N PHE A 51 -0.53 -1.93 -10.01
CA PHE A 51 -0.37 -3.38 -9.98
C PHE A 51 0.90 -3.74 -10.74
N GLU A 52 1.51 -4.84 -10.31
CA GLU A 52 2.71 -5.37 -10.92
C GLU A 52 2.66 -6.90 -10.92
N HIS A 53 3.08 -7.49 -12.05
CA HIS A 53 3.15 -8.92 -12.29
C HIS A 53 1.82 -9.67 -12.18
N THR A 54 1.87 -10.93 -12.55
CA THR A 54 0.76 -11.87 -12.48
C THR A 54 0.29 -12.09 -11.04
N PRO A 55 -1.03 -12.15 -10.80
CA PRO A 55 -1.58 -12.41 -9.48
C PRO A 55 -1.18 -13.79 -8.97
N MET A 56 -0.98 -13.89 -7.66
CA MET A 56 -0.92 -15.17 -6.97
C MET A 56 -2.34 -15.65 -6.69
N VAL A 57 -2.74 -16.78 -7.25
CA VAL A 57 -4.13 -17.28 -7.18
C VAL A 57 -4.19 -18.59 -6.38
N HIS A 58 -5.10 -18.69 -5.42
CA HIS A 58 -5.37 -19.92 -4.67
C HIS A 58 -6.82 -19.99 -4.13
N GLY A 59 -7.34 -21.20 -3.92
CA GLY A 59 -8.69 -21.45 -3.43
C GLY A 59 -9.77 -21.37 -4.50
N ALA A 60 -11.04 -21.56 -4.10
CA ALA A 60 -12.19 -21.51 -5.01
C ALA A 60 -12.72 -20.07 -5.18
N VAL A 61 -13.49 -19.82 -6.24
CA VAL A 61 -14.27 -18.59 -6.38
C VAL A 61 -15.51 -18.71 -5.48
N PRO A 62 -15.81 -17.73 -4.60
CA PRO A 62 -16.98 -17.77 -3.73
C PRO A 62 -18.27 -17.62 -4.55
N ARG A 63 -19.37 -18.22 -4.08
CA ARG A 63 -20.65 -18.20 -4.83
C ARG A 63 -21.45 -16.92 -4.60
N ASN A 64 -21.18 -16.20 -3.53
CA ASN A 64 -21.89 -15.00 -3.11
C ASN A 64 -21.06 -14.16 -2.14
N ASP A 65 -21.51 -12.93 -1.86
CA ASP A 65 -20.83 -11.98 -0.98
C ASP A 65 -20.62 -12.52 0.44
N ARG A 66 -21.58 -13.29 0.97
CA ARG A 66 -21.48 -13.87 2.32
C ARG A 66 -20.31 -14.85 2.42
N GLU A 67 -20.16 -15.74 1.44
CA GLU A 67 -19.01 -16.67 1.36
C GLU A 67 -17.70 -15.94 1.16
N ALA A 68 -17.72 -14.83 0.40
CA ALA A 68 -16.56 -13.99 0.19
C ALA A 68 -16.15 -13.17 1.44
N GLY A 69 -17.04 -13.05 2.43
CA GLY A 69 -16.86 -12.13 3.56
C GLY A 69 -16.97 -10.66 3.14
N ILE A 70 -17.79 -10.36 2.12
CA ILE A 70 -18.09 -9.02 1.63
C ILE A 70 -19.35 -8.51 2.32
N ASP A 71 -19.25 -7.36 2.97
CA ASP A 71 -20.42 -6.60 3.43
C ASP A 71 -20.68 -5.48 2.43
N ALA A 72 -21.50 -5.78 1.42
CA ALA A 72 -21.81 -4.85 0.33
C ALA A 72 -22.37 -3.50 0.84
N GLY A 73 -23.13 -3.51 1.95
CA GLY A 73 -23.68 -2.30 2.54
C GLY A 73 -22.59 -1.42 3.16
N ALA A 74 -21.70 -2.01 3.96
CA ALA A 74 -20.57 -1.30 4.56
C ALA A 74 -19.57 -0.81 3.51
N GLU A 75 -19.25 -1.62 2.51
CA GLU A 75 -18.32 -1.26 1.44
C GLU A 75 -18.87 -0.15 0.55
N ALA A 76 -20.16 -0.21 0.17
CA ALA A 76 -20.80 0.86 -0.60
C ALA A 76 -20.86 2.16 0.20
N LYS A 77 -21.11 2.09 1.51
CA LYS A 77 -21.05 3.26 2.39
C LYS A 77 -19.65 3.87 2.43
N LEU A 78 -18.63 3.05 2.69
CA LEU A 78 -17.23 3.47 2.71
C LEU A 78 -16.82 4.15 1.40
N LEU A 79 -17.17 3.54 0.26
CA LEU A 79 -16.88 4.08 -1.07
C LEU A 79 -17.52 5.46 -1.27
N ARG A 80 -18.82 5.61 -0.97
CA ARG A 80 -19.52 6.89 -1.12
C ARG A 80 -18.92 7.98 -0.23
N GLU A 81 -18.66 7.65 1.03
CA GLU A 81 -18.11 8.61 2.00
C GLU A 81 -16.70 9.03 1.62
N PHE A 82 -15.85 8.09 1.21
CA PHE A 82 -14.49 8.40 0.77
C PHE A 82 -14.49 9.23 -0.51
N ALA A 83 -15.23 8.80 -1.55
CA ALA A 83 -15.27 9.47 -2.85
C ALA A 83 -15.86 10.89 -2.79
N ALA A 84 -16.70 11.19 -1.81
CA ALA A 84 -17.27 12.52 -1.60
C ALA A 84 -16.31 13.51 -0.92
N ARG A 85 -15.14 13.06 -0.42
CA ARG A 85 -14.19 13.95 0.26
C ARG A 85 -13.56 14.93 -0.75
N PRO A 86 -13.47 16.24 -0.42
CA PRO A 86 -12.77 17.21 -1.25
C PRO A 86 -11.31 16.81 -1.48
N GLY A 87 -10.84 16.92 -2.73
CA GLY A 87 -9.45 16.62 -3.11
C GLY A 87 -9.16 15.17 -3.50
N VAL A 88 -10.16 14.28 -3.47
CA VAL A 88 -10.00 12.92 -3.98
C VAL A 88 -9.79 12.95 -5.49
N VAL A 89 -8.71 12.30 -5.94
CA VAL A 89 -8.46 12.02 -7.36
C VAL A 89 -8.75 10.56 -7.67
N LYS A 90 -9.25 10.28 -8.87
CA LYS A 90 -9.73 8.96 -9.29
C LYS A 90 -8.95 8.46 -10.50
N HIS A 91 -8.61 7.17 -10.49
CA HIS A 91 -8.04 6.47 -11.64
C HIS A 91 -8.75 5.13 -11.84
N GLU A 92 -9.17 4.87 -13.08
CA GLU A 92 -9.80 3.60 -13.47
C GLU A 92 -8.86 2.84 -14.40
N VAL A 93 -8.87 1.52 -14.27
CA VAL A 93 -8.13 0.62 -15.16
C VAL A 93 -8.92 -0.67 -15.36
N ASP A 94 -9.04 -1.08 -16.61
CA ASP A 94 -9.57 -2.40 -16.97
C ASP A 94 -8.42 -3.40 -16.92
N VAL A 95 -8.48 -4.34 -15.98
CA VAL A 95 -7.46 -5.36 -15.80
C VAL A 95 -7.84 -6.58 -16.63
N LYS A 96 -7.06 -6.83 -17.68
CA LYS A 96 -7.25 -7.91 -18.65
C LYS A 96 -5.89 -8.53 -18.99
N GLY A 97 -5.88 -9.83 -19.28
CA GLY A 97 -4.67 -10.57 -19.68
C GLY A 97 -4.90 -12.07 -19.57
N GLU A 98 -4.05 -12.87 -20.22
CA GLU A 98 -4.20 -14.35 -20.23
C GLU A 98 -4.15 -14.95 -18.81
N GLU A 99 -3.35 -14.37 -17.94
CA GLU A 99 -3.19 -14.83 -16.55
C GLU A 99 -4.05 -14.04 -15.55
N TRP A 100 -4.89 -13.12 -16.03
CA TRP A 100 -5.75 -12.28 -15.21
C TRP A 100 -7.22 -12.62 -15.43
N ALA A 101 -7.96 -12.76 -14.34
CA ALA A 101 -9.41 -12.72 -14.41
C ALA A 101 -9.83 -11.30 -14.78
N GLU A 102 -10.84 -11.17 -15.65
CA GLU A 102 -11.38 -9.86 -16.04
C GLU A 102 -11.84 -9.10 -14.80
N GLN A 103 -11.33 -7.88 -14.63
CA GLN A 103 -11.69 -7.00 -13.53
C GLN A 103 -11.71 -5.54 -13.99
N LYS A 104 -12.47 -4.71 -13.29
CA LYS A 104 -12.36 -3.25 -13.36
C LYS A 104 -11.93 -2.70 -12.02
N TRP A 105 -10.84 -1.95 -12.01
CA TRP A 105 -10.29 -1.37 -10.79
C TRP A 105 -10.50 0.14 -10.78
N THR A 106 -10.83 0.68 -9.62
CA THR A 106 -10.91 2.12 -9.39
C THR A 106 -10.13 2.48 -8.14
N PHE A 107 -9.07 3.27 -8.32
CA PHE A 107 -8.31 3.87 -7.24
C PHE A 107 -8.85 5.26 -6.93
N TYR A 108 -9.05 5.51 -5.64
CA TYR A 108 -9.31 6.84 -5.08
C TYR A 108 -8.11 7.22 -4.22
N LEU A 109 -7.43 8.30 -4.57
CA LEU A 109 -6.27 8.80 -3.85
C LEU A 109 -6.63 10.15 -3.25
N LEU A 110 -6.43 10.29 -1.94
CA LEU A 110 -6.66 11.54 -1.24
C LEU A 110 -5.36 11.99 -0.57
N PRO A 111 -4.73 13.06 -1.09
CA PRO A 111 -3.62 13.70 -0.39
C PRO A 111 -4.08 14.22 0.97
N VAL A 112 -3.35 13.85 2.02
CA VAL A 112 -3.57 14.27 3.39
C VAL A 112 -2.26 14.75 4.00
N ARG A 113 -2.33 15.36 5.19
CA ARG A 113 -1.16 16.00 5.82
C ARG A 113 0.08 15.11 5.90
N ASP A 114 -0.11 13.81 6.12
CA ASP A 114 0.96 12.86 6.37
C ASP A 114 1.12 11.79 5.30
N GLY A 115 0.62 12.06 4.09
CA GLY A 115 0.77 11.20 2.93
C GLY A 115 -0.49 11.14 2.09
N ILE A 116 -0.92 9.92 1.74
CA ILE A 116 -2.02 9.68 0.82
C ILE A 116 -2.91 8.57 1.37
N GLU A 117 -4.15 8.90 1.73
CA GLU A 117 -5.17 7.89 1.98
C GLU A 117 -5.62 7.29 0.65
N MET A 118 -5.81 5.97 0.62
CA MET A 118 -6.13 5.23 -0.60
C MET A 118 -7.36 4.35 -0.39
N LEU A 119 -8.18 4.26 -1.44
CA LEU A 119 -9.25 3.29 -1.54
C LEU A 119 -9.16 2.60 -2.90
N LEU A 120 -9.19 1.27 -2.91
CA LEU A 120 -9.26 0.45 -4.12
C LEU A 120 -10.62 -0.23 -4.18
N ARG A 121 -11.39 0.06 -5.22
CA ARG A 121 -12.59 -0.71 -5.59
C ARG A 121 -12.24 -1.69 -6.70
N VAL A 122 -12.53 -2.96 -6.51
CA VAL A 122 -12.35 -4.03 -7.49
C VAL A 122 -13.72 -4.59 -7.86
N GLU A 123 -14.06 -4.54 -9.14
CA GLU A 123 -15.22 -5.21 -9.72
C GLU A 123 -14.74 -6.46 -10.45
N ALA A 124 -15.25 -7.63 -10.07
CA ALA A 124 -14.93 -8.87 -10.76
C ALA A 124 -15.84 -9.07 -11.98
N GLY A 125 -15.27 -9.57 -13.07
CA GLY A 125 -16.02 -9.99 -14.25
C GLY A 125 -16.83 -11.27 -14.02
N ALA A 126 -17.24 -11.90 -15.12
CA ALA A 126 -18.12 -13.08 -15.08
C ALA A 126 -17.50 -14.31 -14.40
N ALA A 127 -16.17 -14.40 -14.31
CA ALA A 127 -15.49 -15.51 -13.66
C ALA A 127 -15.42 -15.39 -12.12
N GLY A 128 -15.58 -14.18 -11.56
CA GLY A 128 -15.23 -13.90 -10.17
C GLY A 128 -13.72 -13.97 -9.90
N LEU A 129 -13.32 -13.91 -8.63
CA LEU A 129 -11.95 -14.04 -8.13
C LEU A 129 -11.86 -15.11 -7.04
N ASN A 130 -10.77 -15.87 -7.01
CA ASN A 130 -10.52 -16.93 -6.03
C ASN A 130 -10.34 -16.37 -4.61
N SER A 131 -10.62 -17.21 -3.60
CA SER A 131 -10.48 -16.89 -2.15
C SER A 131 -9.17 -16.18 -1.80
N TYR A 132 -8.09 -16.53 -2.49
CA TYR A 132 -6.86 -15.77 -2.53
C TYR A 132 -6.57 -15.27 -3.95
N TYR A 133 -6.48 -13.95 -4.07
CA TYR A 133 -6.10 -13.26 -5.30
C TYR A 133 -5.12 -12.15 -4.90
N GLY A 134 -3.84 -12.53 -4.78
CA GLY A 134 -2.76 -11.68 -4.28
C GLY A 134 -2.13 -10.88 -5.41
N VAL A 135 -2.20 -9.56 -5.33
CA VAL A 135 -1.58 -8.67 -6.32
C VAL A 135 -0.52 -7.80 -5.66
N GLN A 136 0.64 -7.70 -6.31
CA GLN A 136 1.70 -6.84 -5.83
C GLN A 136 1.43 -5.38 -6.17
N GLN A 137 1.44 -4.53 -5.15
CA GLN A 137 1.40 -3.08 -5.22
C GLN A 137 2.80 -2.54 -4.97
N CYS A 138 3.25 -1.57 -5.77
CA CYS A 138 4.63 -1.09 -5.71
C CYS A 138 4.74 0.39 -5.38
N PHE A 139 5.36 0.68 -4.24
CA PHE A 139 5.64 2.02 -3.74
C PHE A 139 7.09 2.39 -4.07
N ARG A 140 7.28 3.35 -4.98
CA ARG A 140 8.57 3.71 -5.58
C ARG A 140 9.24 4.88 -4.85
N LEU A 141 10.50 4.68 -4.52
CA LEU A 141 11.40 5.54 -3.76
C LEU A 141 12.78 5.58 -4.46
N GLY A 142 12.80 6.00 -5.72
CA GLY A 142 14.01 6.02 -6.55
C GLY A 142 14.97 7.14 -6.19
N GLY A 143 16.26 7.00 -6.44
CA GLY A 143 17.28 8.02 -6.22
C GLY A 143 17.87 8.61 -7.51
N GLU A 144 18.94 9.37 -7.35
CA GLU A 144 19.65 10.02 -8.47
C GLU A 144 20.34 9.02 -9.40
N THR A 145 20.82 7.93 -8.83
CA THR A 145 21.56 6.86 -9.51
C THR A 145 20.66 5.89 -10.26
N ASN A 146 19.34 5.98 -10.10
CA ASN A 146 18.39 5.15 -10.84
C ASN A 146 18.27 5.56 -12.32
N ALA A 147 17.80 4.63 -13.14
CA ALA A 147 17.50 4.85 -14.56
C ALA A 147 16.57 6.06 -14.77
N GLY A 148 16.79 6.82 -15.85
CA GLY A 148 16.08 8.08 -16.13
C GLY A 148 14.56 7.97 -16.00
N TRP A 149 13.97 6.94 -16.59
CA TRP A 149 12.52 6.72 -16.52
C TRP A 149 11.98 6.48 -15.11
N ARG A 150 12.78 5.89 -14.21
CA ARG A 150 12.38 5.70 -12.81
C ARG A 150 12.30 7.04 -12.09
N LYS A 151 13.20 7.96 -12.43
CA LYS A 151 13.24 9.33 -11.88
C LYS A 151 12.08 10.20 -12.34
N GLU A 152 11.50 9.91 -13.52
CA GLU A 152 10.26 10.55 -13.98
C GLU A 152 9.09 10.24 -13.02
N ILE A 153 9.05 9.01 -12.51
CA ILE A 153 7.99 8.49 -11.62
C ILE A 153 8.27 8.84 -10.16
N ALA A 154 9.49 8.58 -9.68
CA ALA A 154 9.91 8.77 -8.31
C ALA A 154 11.36 9.25 -8.25
N ARG A 155 11.58 10.37 -7.56
CA ARG A 155 12.90 10.97 -7.31
C ARG A 155 12.95 11.38 -5.85
N THR A 156 13.34 10.45 -5.00
CA THR A 156 13.35 10.52 -3.54
C THR A 156 14.74 10.11 -2.98
N PRO A 157 15.82 10.87 -3.23
CA PRO A 157 17.17 10.49 -2.80
C PRO A 157 17.29 10.21 -1.29
N ALA A 158 16.47 10.89 -0.47
CA ALA A 158 16.43 10.68 0.97
C ALA A 158 16.11 9.22 1.38
N PHE A 159 15.39 8.49 0.54
CA PHE A 159 15.00 7.10 0.77
C PHE A 159 15.68 6.11 -0.18
N SER A 160 16.58 6.57 -1.05
CA SER A 160 17.21 5.73 -2.07
C SER A 160 18.31 4.86 -1.46
N GLU A 161 18.11 3.54 -1.50
CA GLU A 161 19.15 2.60 -1.12
C GLU A 161 20.25 2.49 -2.18
N TYR A 162 19.95 2.74 -3.45
CA TYR A 162 20.98 2.80 -4.50
C TYR A 162 22.00 3.91 -4.20
N ASP A 163 21.50 5.13 -3.93
CA ASP A 163 22.35 6.27 -3.62
C ASP A 163 23.12 6.01 -2.30
N TYR A 164 22.44 5.48 -1.29
CA TYR A 164 23.09 5.18 -0.01
C TYR A 164 24.16 4.08 -0.11
N TRP A 165 23.90 3.00 -0.84
CA TRP A 165 24.88 1.91 -1.00
C TRP A 165 26.08 2.37 -1.82
N GLN A 166 25.89 3.24 -2.81
CA GLN A 166 26.99 3.84 -3.53
C GLN A 166 27.89 4.65 -2.58
N GLU A 167 27.31 5.53 -1.77
CA GLU A 167 28.08 6.30 -0.78
C GLU A 167 28.79 5.40 0.24
N LEU A 168 28.11 4.36 0.74
CA LEU A 168 28.73 3.39 1.65
C LEU A 168 29.92 2.69 1.00
N LYS A 169 29.78 2.27 -0.26
CA LYS A 169 30.84 1.64 -1.04
C LYS A 169 32.03 2.56 -1.23
N GLU A 170 31.80 3.83 -1.59
CA GLU A 170 32.84 4.85 -1.74
C GLU A 170 33.58 5.11 -0.40
N ALA A 171 32.87 5.00 0.72
CA ALA A 171 33.44 5.08 2.06
C ALA A 171 34.06 3.77 2.58
N GLY A 172 34.10 2.69 1.78
CA GLY A 172 34.64 1.39 2.19
C GLY A 172 33.79 0.66 3.25
N ARG A 173 32.50 0.96 3.33
CA ARG A 173 31.54 0.39 4.30
C ARG A 173 30.64 -0.66 3.66
N SER A 174 30.17 -1.60 4.47
CA SER A 174 29.17 -2.59 4.05
C SER A 174 27.80 -1.94 3.81
N PRO A 175 27.01 -2.50 2.88
CA PRO A 175 25.64 -2.06 2.64
C PRO A 175 24.75 -2.05 3.89
N GLU A 176 23.83 -1.09 3.96
CA GLU A 176 22.84 -0.98 5.01
C GLU A 176 21.45 -0.75 4.40
N SER A 177 20.43 -1.41 4.96
CA SER A 177 19.05 -1.25 4.50
C SER A 177 18.45 0.03 5.10
N LEU A 178 17.63 0.72 4.31
CA LEU A 178 16.78 1.80 4.81
C LEU A 178 15.38 1.29 5.15
N THR A 179 15.13 0.00 4.93
CA THR A 179 13.81 -0.61 5.00
C THR A 179 13.55 -1.25 6.37
N TRP A 180 12.38 -0.96 6.93
CA TRP A 180 11.94 -1.39 8.25
C TRP A 180 10.56 -2.06 8.19
N VAL A 181 10.36 -3.01 9.08
CA VAL A 181 9.11 -3.71 9.35
C VAL A 181 8.91 -3.83 10.86
N ARG A 182 7.72 -4.22 11.30
CA ARG A 182 7.45 -4.52 12.72
C ARG A 182 7.47 -6.01 13.00
N ARG A 183 8.21 -6.41 14.03
CA ARG A 183 8.19 -7.77 14.56
C ARG A 183 8.08 -7.71 16.08
N ARG A 184 7.12 -8.44 16.65
CA ARG A 184 6.93 -8.54 18.11
C ARG A 184 6.82 -7.17 18.77
N GLY A 185 6.16 -6.23 18.09
CA GLY A 185 5.91 -4.87 18.54
C GLY A 185 7.04 -3.87 18.26
N VAL A 186 8.24 -4.31 17.87
CA VAL A 186 9.40 -3.45 17.65
C VAL A 186 9.73 -3.26 16.18
N TRP A 187 10.36 -2.13 15.85
CA TRP A 187 10.88 -1.86 14.52
C TRP A 187 12.17 -2.61 14.27
N GLU A 188 12.18 -3.42 13.22
CA GLU A 188 13.33 -4.20 12.78
C GLU A 188 13.70 -3.82 11.35
N ARG A 189 14.99 -3.61 11.12
CA ARG A 189 15.54 -3.33 9.81
C ARG A 189 15.68 -4.64 9.02
N LEU A 190 15.24 -4.65 7.77
CA LEU A 190 15.44 -5.79 6.88
C LEU A 190 16.93 -5.95 6.51
N PRO A 191 17.41 -7.18 6.26
CA PRO A 191 18.82 -7.40 5.88
C PRO A 191 19.15 -6.70 4.56
N ALA A 192 20.31 -6.05 4.51
CA ALA A 192 20.87 -5.52 3.27
C ALA A 192 21.56 -6.66 2.50
N GLY A 193 21.11 -6.96 1.28
CA GLY A 193 21.73 -7.95 0.40
C GLY A 193 21.16 -7.86 -1.00
N GLU A 194 21.80 -8.43 -2.02
CA GLU A 194 21.28 -8.38 -3.39
C GLU A 194 20.05 -9.30 -3.59
N GLU A 195 19.83 -10.23 -2.67
CA GLU A 195 18.66 -11.07 -2.68
C GLU A 195 17.39 -10.28 -2.35
N THR A 196 16.34 -10.56 -3.11
CA THR A 196 15.01 -10.08 -2.77
C THR A 196 14.54 -10.80 -1.52
N VAL A 197 14.06 -10.06 -0.53
CA VAL A 197 13.56 -10.63 0.72
C VAL A 197 12.09 -10.28 0.91
N GLY A 198 11.39 -11.15 1.63
CA GLY A 198 9.98 -11.00 1.94
C GLY A 198 9.64 -11.48 3.34
N ALA A 199 8.51 -11.02 3.87
CA ALA A 199 7.99 -11.49 5.14
C ALA A 199 6.48 -11.70 5.07
N ARG A 200 6.01 -12.76 5.75
CA ARG A 200 4.58 -13.05 5.91
C ARG A 200 4.02 -12.14 6.98
N THR A 201 2.91 -11.50 6.67
CA THR A 201 2.02 -10.92 7.68
C THR A 201 1.19 -12.05 8.32
N PRO A 202 0.40 -11.80 9.39
CA PRO A 202 -0.47 -12.84 9.93
C PRO A 202 -1.44 -13.45 8.88
N PRO A 203 -2.13 -12.67 8.02
CA PRO A 203 -2.88 -13.23 6.89
C PRO A 203 -2.03 -14.05 5.91
N GLY A 204 -0.78 -13.67 5.66
CA GLY A 204 0.14 -14.43 4.80
C GLY A 204 0.55 -15.77 5.40
N VAL A 205 0.75 -15.84 6.72
CA VAL A 205 1.04 -17.09 7.42
C VAL A 205 -0.12 -18.08 7.24
N LEU A 206 -1.36 -17.63 7.48
CA LEU A 206 -2.54 -18.49 7.37
C LEU A 206 -2.73 -19.03 5.95
N LEU A 207 -2.59 -18.15 4.95
CA LEU A 207 -2.66 -18.53 3.55
C LEU A 207 -1.60 -19.57 3.19
N ASP A 208 -0.36 -19.31 3.56
CA ASP A 208 0.74 -20.17 3.14
C ASP A 208 0.69 -21.51 3.88
N GLN A 209 0.14 -21.55 5.10
CA GLN A 209 -0.19 -22.80 5.78
C GLN A 209 -1.22 -23.60 4.99
N GLU A 210 -2.29 -22.96 4.50
CA GLU A 210 -3.28 -23.63 3.65
C GLU A 210 -2.63 -24.20 2.36
N ARG A 211 -1.87 -23.37 1.64
CA ARG A 211 -1.19 -23.75 0.39
C ARG A 211 -0.18 -24.88 0.53
N THR A 212 0.45 -25.01 1.70
CA THR A 212 1.53 -25.97 1.96
C THR A 212 1.09 -27.14 2.86
N GLY A 213 -0.20 -27.26 3.19
CA GLY A 213 -0.66 -28.28 4.14
C GLY A 213 -0.02 -28.14 5.53
N GLY A 214 0.27 -26.91 5.95
CA GLY A 214 0.92 -26.55 7.21
C GLY A 214 2.45 -26.49 7.15
N GLN A 215 3.07 -26.86 6.05
CA GLN A 215 4.53 -26.96 5.92
C GLN A 215 5.16 -25.68 5.36
N LEU A 216 5.13 -24.58 6.12
CA LEU A 216 5.65 -23.28 5.66
C LEU A 216 7.10 -23.33 5.16
N ALA A 217 7.94 -24.21 5.73
CA ALA A 217 9.33 -24.39 5.32
C ALA A 217 9.48 -24.93 3.89
N SER A 218 8.44 -25.57 3.33
CA SER A 218 8.42 -26.03 1.94
C SER A 218 8.25 -24.89 0.94
N MET A 219 7.93 -23.67 1.40
CA MET A 219 7.83 -22.47 0.58
C MET A 219 8.81 -21.38 1.04
N PRO A 220 10.11 -21.53 0.69
CA PRO A 220 11.16 -20.60 1.09
C PRO A 220 11.12 -19.28 0.33
N ARG A 221 10.32 -19.17 -0.73
CA ARG A 221 10.22 -18.00 -1.61
C ARG A 221 8.77 -17.65 -1.90
N VAL A 222 8.50 -16.38 -2.21
CA VAL A 222 7.14 -15.91 -2.52
C VAL A 222 7.10 -14.90 -3.67
N GLY A 223 6.01 -14.97 -4.43
CA GLY A 223 5.64 -13.97 -5.43
C GLY A 223 6.48 -14.04 -6.71
N PRO A 224 6.18 -13.14 -7.67
CA PRO A 224 6.82 -13.10 -8.99
C PRO A 224 8.33 -12.84 -8.94
N TYR A 225 8.78 -12.40 -7.79
CA TYR A 225 10.12 -11.95 -7.51
C TYR A 225 10.94 -12.95 -6.69
N GLU A 226 10.36 -14.12 -6.40
CA GLU A 226 11.05 -15.21 -5.70
C GLU A 226 11.69 -14.75 -4.38
N ALA A 227 10.99 -13.86 -3.66
CA ALA A 227 11.49 -13.19 -2.49
C ALA A 227 11.77 -14.20 -1.37
N VAL A 228 13.01 -14.26 -0.88
CA VAL A 228 13.42 -15.16 0.19
C VAL A 228 12.66 -14.82 1.48
N MET A 229 11.97 -15.81 2.00
CA MET A 229 11.11 -15.63 3.16
C MET A 229 11.92 -15.53 4.45
N LEU A 230 11.90 -14.34 5.05
CA LEU A 230 12.32 -14.09 6.41
C LEU A 230 11.25 -14.58 7.39
N GLY A 231 11.49 -14.35 8.69
CA GLY A 231 10.48 -14.58 9.71
C GLY A 231 9.16 -13.83 9.42
N PRO A 232 8.06 -14.15 10.12
CA PRO A 232 6.81 -13.39 10.04
C PRO A 232 6.90 -12.00 10.69
N VAL A 233 6.17 -11.04 10.14
CA VAL A 233 5.99 -9.65 10.64
C VAL A 233 4.61 -9.49 11.27
N ASP A 234 4.46 -8.44 12.09
CA ASP A 234 3.23 -8.19 12.85
C ASP A 234 2.07 -7.71 11.98
N ASP A 235 2.38 -6.98 10.91
CA ASP A 235 1.42 -6.32 10.04
C ASP A 235 2.00 -6.06 8.64
N GLY A 236 1.17 -5.51 7.75
CA GLY A 236 1.54 -5.20 6.38
C GLY A 236 2.20 -3.84 6.15
N LEU A 237 2.60 -3.12 7.21
CA LEU A 237 3.28 -1.84 7.06
C LEU A 237 4.77 -2.08 6.80
N ILE A 238 5.21 -1.71 5.61
CA ILE A 238 6.62 -1.69 5.22
C ILE A 238 7.02 -0.24 4.96
N THR A 239 8.17 0.18 5.49
CA THR A 239 8.59 1.58 5.47
C THR A 239 10.07 1.75 5.16
N ARG A 240 10.43 2.91 4.64
CA ARG A 240 11.79 3.45 4.70
C ARG A 240 11.87 4.61 5.67
N ALA A 241 13.03 4.75 6.28
CA ALA A 241 13.42 5.96 6.97
C ALA A 241 14.63 6.55 6.24
N ASP A 242 14.75 7.88 6.23
CA ASP A 242 16.00 8.50 5.80
C ASP A 242 17.14 8.14 6.78
N ARG A 243 18.38 8.45 6.40
CA ARG A 243 19.56 8.07 7.19
C ARG A 243 19.55 8.64 8.60
N ALA A 244 19.04 9.86 8.75
CA ALA A 244 18.91 10.54 10.02
C ALA A 244 17.65 10.13 10.81
N ARG A 245 16.74 9.35 10.20
CA ARG A 245 15.43 8.94 10.73
C ARG A 245 14.53 10.10 11.13
N ASN A 246 14.69 11.21 10.42
CA ASN A 246 13.89 12.42 10.55
C ASN A 246 12.69 12.42 9.59
N TRP A 247 12.74 11.56 8.56
CA TRP A 247 11.67 11.37 7.61
C TRP A 247 11.37 9.90 7.44
N VAL A 248 10.09 9.59 7.30
CA VAL A 248 9.60 8.24 7.06
C VAL A 248 8.66 8.23 5.87
N GLY A 249 8.76 7.16 5.08
CA GLY A 249 7.90 6.89 3.94
C GLY A 249 7.52 5.42 3.92
N GLY A 250 6.24 5.09 3.97
CA GLY A 250 5.80 3.69 4.06
C GLY A 250 4.47 3.44 3.39
N ILE A 251 4.18 2.18 3.12
CA ILE A 251 2.91 1.76 2.51
C ILE A 251 2.25 0.69 3.37
N TYR A 252 0.93 0.83 3.51
CA TYR A 252 0.07 -0.18 4.09
C TYR A 252 -1.18 -0.35 3.22
N TRP A 253 -1.61 -1.59 3.08
CA TRP A 253 -2.92 -1.97 2.58
C TRP A 253 -3.59 -2.91 3.56
N GLN A 254 -4.91 -2.80 3.69
CA GLN A 254 -5.70 -3.86 4.30
C GLN A 254 -5.47 -5.16 3.53
N ARG A 255 -5.44 -6.29 4.24
CA ARG A 255 -5.26 -7.62 3.67
C ARG A 255 -3.93 -7.81 2.92
N THR A 256 -2.90 -6.99 3.17
CA THR A 256 -1.53 -7.33 2.76
C THR A 256 -1.19 -8.70 3.33
N SER A 257 -0.90 -9.68 2.47
CA SER A 257 -0.46 -11.03 2.87
C SER A 257 1.05 -11.06 3.08
N HIS A 258 1.80 -10.36 2.23
CA HIS A 258 3.25 -10.32 2.28
C HIS A 258 3.77 -8.91 2.03
N VAL A 259 4.91 -8.61 2.62
CA VAL A 259 5.71 -7.44 2.25
C VAL A 259 7.01 -7.94 1.63
N THR A 260 7.47 -7.30 0.54
CA THR A 260 8.72 -7.69 -0.13
C THR A 260 9.54 -6.46 -0.52
N VAL A 261 10.86 -6.65 -0.71
CA VAL A 261 11.80 -5.59 -1.09
C VAL A 261 12.96 -6.17 -1.89
N HIS A 262 13.42 -5.42 -2.90
CA HIS A 262 14.50 -5.80 -3.82
C HIS A 262 15.75 -4.96 -3.58
N HIS A 263 16.65 -5.39 -2.73
CA HIS A 263 17.80 -4.57 -2.37
C HIS A 263 18.93 -4.59 -3.44
N PRO A 264 19.67 -3.47 -3.68
CA PRO A 264 19.31 -2.11 -3.28
C PRO A 264 18.00 -1.70 -3.95
N ALA A 265 17.06 -1.22 -3.15
CA ALA A 265 15.69 -1.11 -3.60
C ALA A 265 15.34 0.29 -4.08
N ASP A 266 14.64 0.36 -5.20
CA ASP A 266 13.90 1.54 -5.64
C ASP A 266 12.43 1.48 -5.21
N CYS A 267 12.00 0.41 -4.53
CA CYS A 267 10.62 0.22 -4.14
C CYS A 267 10.42 -0.58 -2.85
N LEU A 268 9.23 -0.45 -2.28
CA LEU A 268 8.64 -1.33 -1.28
C LEU A 268 7.40 -1.99 -1.88
N HIS A 269 7.17 -3.25 -1.55
CA HIS A 269 6.03 -4.00 -2.08
C HIS A 269 5.09 -4.47 -0.98
N SER A 270 3.79 -4.35 -1.27
CA SER A 270 2.73 -5.03 -0.55
C SER A 270 2.07 -6.01 -1.51
N ILE A 271 2.07 -7.30 -1.19
CA ILE A 271 1.22 -8.29 -1.86
C ILE A 271 -0.14 -8.22 -1.17
N VAL A 272 -1.10 -7.56 -1.82
CA VAL A 272 -2.45 -7.32 -1.30
C VAL A 272 -3.33 -8.49 -1.70
N ASN A 273 -3.88 -9.21 -0.73
CA ASN A 273 -4.90 -10.21 -0.98
C ASN A 273 -6.26 -9.52 -1.21
N ILE A 274 -6.60 -9.27 -2.48
CA ILE A 274 -7.95 -8.84 -2.86
C ILE A 274 -8.96 -9.86 -2.35
N GLY A 275 -8.61 -11.14 -2.48
CA GLY A 275 -9.39 -12.28 -2.00
C GLY A 275 -10.60 -12.56 -2.85
N GLY A 276 -11.42 -13.50 -2.39
CA GLY A 276 -12.58 -13.97 -3.16
C GLY A 276 -13.59 -12.87 -3.45
N ILE A 277 -14.04 -12.80 -4.70
CA ILE A 277 -15.16 -11.96 -5.15
C ILE A 277 -16.04 -12.84 -6.04
N PRO A 278 -17.36 -12.97 -5.80
CA PRO A 278 -18.21 -13.75 -6.67
C PRO A 278 -18.31 -13.12 -8.08
N PRO A 279 -18.78 -13.85 -9.10
CA PRO A 279 -19.06 -13.30 -10.43
C PRO A 279 -19.89 -12.01 -10.37
N GLY A 280 -19.39 -10.93 -10.98
CA GLY A 280 -20.04 -9.61 -10.96
C GLY A 280 -20.02 -8.87 -9.62
N GLY A 281 -19.38 -9.45 -8.59
CA GLY A 281 -19.27 -8.86 -7.26
C GLY A 281 -18.29 -7.69 -7.22
N THR A 282 -18.31 -6.96 -6.10
CA THR A 282 -17.40 -5.83 -5.84
C THR A 282 -16.73 -6.00 -4.48
N ARG A 283 -15.46 -5.62 -4.38
CA ARG A 283 -14.75 -5.44 -3.11
C ARG A 283 -14.14 -4.06 -2.99
N VAL A 284 -14.10 -3.52 -1.78
CA VAL A 284 -13.43 -2.25 -1.43
C VAL A 284 -12.34 -2.49 -0.38
N LEU A 285 -11.12 -2.01 -0.66
CA LEU A 285 -9.95 -2.14 0.22
C LEU A 285 -9.41 -0.74 0.57
N ARG A 286 -9.05 -0.54 1.84
CA ARG A 286 -8.37 0.68 2.29
C ARG A 286 -6.85 0.49 2.31
N GLY A 287 -6.14 1.56 1.99
CA GLY A 287 -4.69 1.64 2.13
C GLY A 287 -4.25 3.05 2.49
N LYS A 288 -2.97 3.21 2.80
CA LYS A 288 -2.35 4.51 3.01
C LYS A 288 -0.87 4.45 2.66
N ILE A 289 -0.42 5.47 1.95
CA ILE A 289 1.00 5.80 1.87
C ILE A 289 1.26 6.86 2.93
N TYR A 290 2.22 6.61 3.82
CA TYR A 290 2.71 7.58 4.78
C TYR A 290 3.92 8.27 4.19
N TRP A 291 4.01 9.58 4.35
CA TRP A 291 5.16 10.37 3.97
C TRP A 291 5.19 11.68 4.78
N HIS A 292 5.94 11.68 5.86
CA HIS A 292 5.97 12.81 6.79
C HIS A 292 7.30 12.92 7.54
N ALA A 293 7.56 14.11 8.08
CA ALA A 293 8.62 14.33 9.05
C ALA A 293 8.26 13.62 10.36
N GLY A 294 9.25 13.01 10.99
CA GLY A 294 9.10 12.19 12.19
C GLY A 294 9.81 10.84 12.05
N GLY A 295 9.86 10.11 13.16
CA GLY A 295 10.51 8.80 13.23
C GLY A 295 9.53 7.63 13.11
N LEU A 296 10.08 6.42 13.14
CA LEU A 296 9.35 5.15 13.04
C LEU A 296 8.28 4.98 14.13
N GLU A 297 8.52 5.43 15.36
CA GLU A 297 7.54 5.34 16.45
C GLU A 297 6.29 6.17 16.18
N GLU A 298 6.47 7.38 15.65
CA GLU A 298 5.34 8.23 15.28
C GLU A 298 4.54 7.62 14.13
N LEU A 299 5.22 7.06 13.13
CA LEU A 299 4.58 6.31 12.05
C LEU A 299 3.74 5.14 12.61
N GLY A 300 4.30 4.35 13.53
CA GLY A 300 3.60 3.24 14.16
C GLY A 300 2.35 3.68 14.91
N ARG A 301 2.41 4.81 15.62
CA ARG A 301 1.24 5.41 16.30
C ARG A 301 0.17 5.87 15.31
N ARG A 302 0.54 6.57 14.23
CA ARG A 302 -0.38 7.05 13.19
C ARG A 302 -1.06 5.87 12.49
N TRP A 303 -0.29 4.88 12.08
CA TRP A 303 -0.82 3.64 11.53
C TRP A 303 -1.77 2.91 12.50
N GLY A 304 -1.41 2.85 13.77
CA GLY A 304 -2.26 2.26 14.81
C GLY A 304 -3.60 3.00 14.96
N ALA A 305 -3.64 4.31 14.78
CA ALA A 305 -4.88 5.09 14.78
C ALA A 305 -5.73 4.84 13.52
N ASP A 306 -5.08 4.77 12.35
CA ASP A 306 -5.77 4.62 11.05
C ASP A 306 -6.31 3.20 10.81
N PHE A 307 -5.57 2.18 11.27
CA PHE A 307 -5.79 0.76 10.93
C PHE A 307 -5.69 -0.21 12.10
N GLY A 308 -5.43 0.24 13.33
CA GLY A 308 -5.20 -0.67 14.46
C GLY A 308 -6.39 -1.59 14.78
N ALA A 309 -7.62 -1.16 14.48
CA ALA A 309 -8.80 -2.02 14.58
C ALA A 309 -8.83 -3.10 13.48
N ASP A 310 -8.45 -2.75 12.26
CA ASP A 310 -8.42 -3.66 11.10
C ASP A 310 -7.36 -4.75 11.28
N ALA A 311 -6.17 -4.36 11.78
CA ALA A 311 -5.08 -5.28 12.09
C ALA A 311 -5.39 -6.27 13.24
N ARG A 312 -6.43 -6.02 14.03
CA ARG A 312 -6.92 -6.96 15.06
C ARG A 312 -7.99 -7.90 14.53
N ARG A 313 -8.78 -7.51 13.53
CA ARG A 313 -9.84 -8.35 12.92
C ARG A 313 -9.30 -9.42 11.98
N GLY A 314 -8.10 -9.24 11.44
CA GLY A 314 -7.44 -10.22 10.57
C GLY A 314 -6.50 -11.21 11.29
N ARG A 315 -6.58 -11.30 12.63
CA ARG A 315 -5.85 -12.29 13.44
C ARG A 315 -6.77 -13.42 13.85
#